data_AF-A0A9R1W9W8-F1
#
_entry.id   AF-A0A9R1W9W8-F1
#
_cell.length_a   1.000
_cell.length_b   1.000
_cell.length_c   1.000
_cell.angle_alpha   90.00
_cell.angle_beta   90.00
_cell.angle_gamma   90.00
#
_symmetry.space_group_name_H-M   'P 1'
#
loop_
_entity.id
_entity.type
_entity.pdbx_description
1 polymer ?
#
loop_
_entity_poly.entity_id
_entity_poly.type
_entity_poly.pdbx_seq_one_letter_code
_entity_poly.pdbx_strand_id
1 'polypeptide(L)'
;MVTVHLLLKDLTIGKKVNDGKKCAFLKHLGCSQHRNAITFAENLMNQATHIENIIVKQNEAQILKNRLRLKASIDTVHWLTFQACALRGHDETPNSKNRGNFLQLLKLLASYNDEVANVTLENVPYNSKYTSGDIQKEILSIIANKVRKHIRSEVGDSYFCVMVDESRDESKKEQMAIVLRFVDAEGIIQERFLDLVHVRDTLSLTLKTNMWTQLLHYQFDVIKICGQGYDGASNMRGEWNGLQALVLKDCPYAYYVHCFAHKLQLALVAASREIIPIHQFFTSLIFIINVVCASSKRHDELQKAKATEIEHLLELGEIESVSATKESLNDFRNNGWDSLFAQNPKLSGVSTIADLCKGLVETQKRETYYLLDRVVRLILTLPVSTATTERGFSAMKIFKNRIRNKMSDDFLANNLVVYIEREIAKNIDTKSVIDEFKDLKGRQAEL
;
A
#
# COMPACT_ATOMS: atom_id res chain seq x y z
N MET A 1 -3.84 4.85 -61.40
CA MET A 1 -4.52 3.62 -61.90
C MET A 1 -5.77 3.88 -62.74
N VAL A 2 -6.11 5.13 -63.07
CA VAL A 2 -7.25 5.48 -63.96
C VAL A 2 -6.97 5.08 -65.43
N THR A 3 -5.70 5.01 -65.81
CA THR A 3 -5.28 4.76 -67.20
C THR A 3 -5.43 3.29 -67.67
N VAL A 4 -5.39 2.30 -66.76
CA VAL A 4 -5.48 0.87 -67.14
C VAL A 4 -6.93 0.38 -67.14
N HIS A 5 -7.78 0.94 -66.28
CA HIS A 5 -9.21 0.56 -66.25
C HIS A 5 -9.99 1.15 -67.45
N LEU A 6 -9.52 2.28 -68.00
CA LEU A 6 -10.04 2.83 -69.26
C LEU A 6 -9.69 1.93 -70.46
N LEU A 7 -8.48 1.36 -70.50
CA LEU A 7 -8.05 0.45 -71.57
C LEU A 7 -8.87 -0.86 -71.66
N LEU A 8 -9.41 -1.35 -70.54
CA LEU A 8 -10.25 -2.56 -70.52
C LEU A 8 -11.70 -2.28 -70.93
N LYS A 9 -12.25 -1.08 -70.67
CA LYS A 9 -13.60 -0.69 -71.15
C LYS A 9 -13.64 -0.42 -72.65
N ASP A 10 -12.54 0.08 -73.23
CA ASP A 10 -12.44 0.29 -74.68
C ASP A 10 -12.32 -1.03 -75.47
N LEU A 11 -11.94 -2.14 -74.83
CA LEU A 11 -11.89 -3.46 -75.47
C LEU A 11 -13.26 -4.15 -75.58
N THR A 12 -14.25 -3.73 -74.78
CA THR A 12 -15.64 -4.21 -74.93
C THR A 12 -16.40 -3.51 -76.07
N ILE A 13 -15.86 -2.43 -76.63
CA ILE A 13 -16.48 -1.68 -77.74
C ILE A 13 -15.64 -1.89 -79.01
N GLY A 14 -15.78 -3.09 -79.58
CA GLY A 14 -15.84 -3.27 -81.05
C GLY A 14 -14.68 -2.75 -81.92
N LYS A 15 -13.42 -2.97 -81.55
CA LYS A 15 -12.32 -2.97 -82.55
C LYS A 15 -11.68 -4.36 -82.67
N LYS A 16 -11.89 -4.96 -83.85
CA LYS A 16 -11.39 -6.28 -84.26
C LYS A 16 -9.91 -6.45 -83.92
N VAL A 17 -9.60 -7.36 -82.99
CA VAL A 17 -8.24 -7.84 -82.74
C VAL A 17 -7.92 -8.92 -83.77
N ASN A 18 -7.12 -8.56 -84.78
CA ASN A 18 -6.96 -9.29 -86.03
C ASN A 18 -6.13 -10.59 -85.98
N ASP A 19 -6.04 -11.31 -84.85
CA ASP A 19 -5.30 -12.60 -84.87
C ASP A 19 -5.62 -13.64 -83.76
N GLY A 20 -6.86 -13.70 -83.26
CA GLY A 20 -7.32 -14.77 -82.36
C GLY A 20 -6.32 -15.17 -81.24
N LYS A 21 -6.09 -16.47 -81.00
CA LYS A 21 -5.11 -17.00 -80.01
C LYS A 21 -3.65 -16.57 -80.24
N LYS A 22 -3.31 -15.95 -81.39
CA LYS A 22 -1.97 -15.44 -81.71
C LYS A 22 -1.80 -13.95 -81.39
N CYS A 23 -2.85 -13.26 -80.94
CA CYS A 23 -2.76 -11.90 -80.45
C CYS A 23 -1.69 -11.79 -79.34
N ALA A 24 -0.73 -10.87 -79.53
CA ALA A 24 0.34 -10.60 -78.58
C ALA A 24 -0.20 -10.28 -77.17
N PHE A 25 -1.37 -9.64 -77.09
CA PHE A 25 -2.03 -9.30 -75.84
C PHE A 25 -2.54 -10.54 -75.09
N LEU A 26 -3.16 -11.50 -75.79
CA LEU A 26 -3.63 -12.76 -75.19
C LEU A 26 -2.47 -13.67 -74.79
N LYS A 27 -1.34 -13.66 -75.51
CA LYS A 27 -0.11 -14.34 -75.09
C LYS A 27 0.51 -13.69 -73.85
N HIS A 28 0.49 -12.37 -73.74
CA HIS A 28 0.97 -11.64 -72.57
C HIS A 28 0.11 -11.95 -71.33
N LEU A 29 -1.22 -11.95 -71.46
CA LEU A 29 -2.14 -12.33 -70.37
C LEU A 29 -1.86 -13.73 -69.79
N GLY A 30 -1.37 -14.66 -70.63
CA GLY A 30 -1.00 -16.01 -70.21
C GLY A 30 0.44 -16.18 -69.70
N CYS A 31 1.28 -15.14 -69.76
CA CYS A 31 2.67 -15.26 -69.34
C CYS A 31 2.83 -15.16 -67.81
N SER A 32 3.85 -15.82 -67.28
CA SER A 32 4.14 -15.82 -65.84
C SER A 32 4.43 -14.42 -65.31
N GLN A 33 5.07 -13.54 -66.09
CA GLN A 33 5.34 -12.17 -65.66
C GLN A 33 4.05 -11.36 -65.47
N HIS A 34 3.06 -11.51 -66.34
CA HIS A 34 1.79 -10.81 -66.22
C HIS A 34 0.97 -11.34 -65.04
N ARG A 35 0.92 -12.67 -64.88
CA ARG A 35 0.22 -13.30 -63.75
C ARG A 35 0.86 -12.89 -62.41
N ASN A 36 2.19 -12.87 -62.33
CA ASN A 36 2.91 -12.35 -61.16
C ASN A 36 2.62 -10.86 -60.93
N ALA A 37 2.61 -10.03 -61.97
CA ALA A 37 2.30 -8.60 -61.85
C ALA A 37 0.87 -8.33 -61.36
N ILE A 38 -0.12 -9.11 -61.81
CA ILE A 38 -1.49 -9.07 -61.28
C ILE A 38 -1.48 -9.47 -59.81
N THR A 39 -0.83 -10.58 -59.43
CA THR A 39 -0.76 -11.01 -58.03
C THR A 39 -0.06 -9.98 -57.14
N PHE A 40 1.01 -9.33 -57.63
CA PHE A 40 1.65 -8.22 -56.92
C PHE A 40 0.73 -7.02 -56.77
N ALA A 41 -0.05 -6.67 -57.81
CA ALA A 41 -1.02 -5.58 -57.74
C ALA A 41 -2.18 -5.90 -56.78
N GLU A 42 -2.69 -7.12 -56.79
CA GLU A 42 -3.73 -7.60 -55.86
C GLU A 42 -3.23 -7.57 -54.41
N ASN A 43 -2.01 -8.05 -54.16
CA ASN A 43 -1.37 -7.98 -52.84
C ASN A 43 -1.13 -6.53 -52.40
N LEU A 44 -0.75 -5.63 -53.31
CA LEU A 44 -0.57 -4.21 -53.02
C LEU A 44 -1.91 -3.53 -52.70
N MET A 45 -3.00 -3.91 -53.38
CA MET A 45 -4.34 -3.38 -53.12
C MET A 45 -4.98 -3.96 -51.85
N ASN A 46 -4.52 -5.13 -51.38
CA ASN A 46 -4.96 -5.72 -50.13
C ASN A 46 -4.30 -5.04 -48.92
N GLN A 47 -4.82 -3.86 -48.56
CA GLN A 47 -4.34 -3.05 -47.43
C GLN A 47 -4.22 -3.86 -46.12
N ALA A 48 -5.08 -4.84 -45.88
CA ALA A 48 -5.05 -5.67 -44.69
C ALA A 48 -3.80 -6.57 -44.58
N THR A 49 -3.13 -6.86 -45.70
CA THR A 49 -1.91 -7.69 -45.74
C THR A 49 -0.60 -6.91 -45.79
N HIS A 50 -0.65 -5.57 -45.73
CA HIS A 50 0.57 -4.77 -45.67
C HIS A 50 1.34 -5.06 -44.38
N ILE A 51 2.66 -5.14 -44.50
CA ILE A 51 3.56 -5.48 -43.40
C ILE A 51 3.34 -4.52 -42.21
N GLU A 52 3.13 -3.24 -42.46
CA GLU A 52 2.81 -2.25 -41.42
C GLU A 52 1.55 -2.61 -40.64
N ASN A 53 0.46 -2.97 -41.32
CA ASN A 53 -0.81 -3.32 -40.68
C ASN A 53 -0.74 -4.67 -39.93
N ILE A 54 0.02 -5.63 -40.44
CA ILE A 54 0.28 -6.91 -39.77
C ILE A 54 1.13 -6.70 -38.51
N ILE A 55 2.18 -5.88 -38.60
CA ILE A 55 3.06 -5.53 -37.47
C ILE A 55 2.27 -4.77 -36.41
N VAL A 56 1.45 -3.77 -36.79
CA VAL A 56 0.60 -3.01 -35.87
C VAL A 56 -0.40 -3.93 -35.15
N LYS A 57 -1.07 -4.83 -35.88
CA LYS A 57 -2.04 -5.77 -35.30
C LYS A 57 -1.37 -6.80 -34.37
N GLN A 58 -0.18 -7.30 -34.73
CA GLN A 58 0.62 -8.15 -33.84
C GLN A 58 1.05 -7.40 -32.58
N ASN A 59 1.35 -6.10 -32.70
CA ASN A 59 1.73 -5.25 -31.58
C ASN A 59 0.56 -5.09 -30.58
N GLU A 60 -0.66 -4.81 -31.04
CA GLU A 60 -1.84 -4.67 -30.17
C GLU A 60 -2.18 -5.95 -29.40
N ALA A 61 -2.19 -7.10 -30.08
CA ALA A 61 -2.47 -8.39 -29.44
C ALA A 61 -1.38 -8.76 -28.42
N GLN A 62 -0.12 -8.43 -28.71
CA GLN A 62 0.99 -8.67 -27.80
C GLN A 62 0.95 -7.74 -26.57
N ILE A 63 0.60 -6.47 -26.77
CA ILE A 63 0.37 -5.50 -25.69
C ILE A 63 -0.73 -5.98 -24.76
N LEU A 64 -1.86 -6.47 -25.30
CA LEU A 64 -2.97 -6.96 -24.48
C LEU A 64 -2.53 -8.16 -23.61
N LYS A 65 -1.77 -9.10 -24.18
CA LYS A 65 -1.19 -10.22 -23.43
C LYS A 65 -0.21 -9.75 -22.35
N ASN A 66 0.64 -8.77 -22.65
CA ASN A 66 1.59 -8.21 -21.69
C ASN A 66 0.88 -7.50 -20.53
N ARG A 67 -0.19 -6.74 -20.81
CA ARG A 67 -1.03 -6.12 -19.79
C ARG A 67 -1.72 -7.15 -18.90
N LEU A 68 -2.24 -8.24 -19.48
CA LEU A 68 -2.87 -9.31 -18.70
C LEU A 68 -1.85 -10.01 -17.77
N ARG A 69 -0.62 -10.24 -18.25
CA ARG A 69 0.50 -10.77 -17.44
C ARG A 69 0.82 -9.84 -16.28
N LEU A 70 1.02 -8.56 -16.58
CA LEU A 70 1.37 -7.56 -15.59
C LEU A 70 0.25 -7.40 -14.56
N LYS A 71 -1.02 -7.43 -14.99
CA LYS A 71 -2.18 -7.43 -14.09
C LYS A 71 -2.11 -8.60 -13.11
N ALA A 72 -1.90 -9.83 -13.59
CA ALA A 72 -1.78 -10.99 -12.71
C ALA A 72 -0.60 -10.85 -11.72
N SER A 73 0.53 -10.31 -12.16
CA SER A 73 1.67 -9.99 -11.28
C SER A 73 1.30 -8.94 -10.23
N ILE A 74 0.60 -7.87 -10.60
CA ILE A 74 0.15 -6.82 -9.68
C ILE A 74 -0.80 -7.39 -8.63
N ASP A 75 -1.81 -8.15 -9.05
CA ASP A 75 -2.78 -8.77 -8.15
C ASP A 75 -2.08 -9.73 -7.16
N THR A 76 -1.07 -10.46 -7.62
CA THR A 76 -0.26 -11.35 -6.80
C THR A 76 0.59 -10.58 -5.77
N VAL A 77 1.28 -9.50 -6.17
CA VAL A 77 2.04 -8.64 -5.24
C VAL A 77 1.11 -8.05 -4.19
N HIS A 78 -0.02 -7.48 -4.64
CA HIS A 78 -1.00 -6.83 -3.79
C HIS A 78 -1.54 -7.79 -2.72
N TRP A 79 -1.99 -8.98 -3.13
CA TRP A 79 -2.50 -9.99 -2.22
C TRP A 79 -1.44 -10.44 -1.20
N LEU A 80 -0.21 -10.73 -1.64
CA LEU A 80 0.85 -11.19 -0.75
C LEU A 80 1.25 -10.12 0.28
N THR A 81 1.34 -8.86 -0.14
CA THR A 81 1.57 -7.74 0.78
C THR A 81 0.41 -7.60 1.75
N PHE A 82 -0.84 -7.73 1.32
CA PHE A 82 -2.03 -7.74 2.19
C PHE A 82 -2.12 -8.95 3.12
N GLN A 83 -1.32 -9.99 2.95
CA GLN A 83 -1.22 -11.08 3.91
C GLN A 83 0.11 -11.06 4.69
N ALA A 84 0.92 -10.01 4.50
CA ALA A 84 2.30 -9.93 4.96
C ALA A 84 3.15 -11.16 4.61
N CYS A 85 2.81 -11.87 3.54
CA CYS A 85 3.52 -13.04 3.09
C CYS A 85 4.82 -12.65 2.38
N ALA A 86 5.85 -13.50 2.48
CA ALA A 86 7.05 -13.31 1.68
C ALA A 86 6.71 -13.47 0.20
N LEU A 87 7.17 -12.57 -0.66
CA LEU A 87 6.95 -12.72 -2.11
C LEU A 87 7.82 -13.85 -2.68
N ARG A 88 9.10 -13.87 -2.28
CA ARG A 88 10.11 -14.76 -2.86
C ARG A 88 10.35 -16.02 -2.06
N GLY A 89 10.71 -17.09 -2.79
CA GLY A 89 11.21 -18.35 -2.22
C GLY A 89 12.72 -18.34 -2.05
N HIS A 90 13.24 -19.32 -1.30
CA HIS A 90 14.69 -19.55 -1.20
C HIS A 90 15.30 -20.03 -2.52
N ASP A 91 14.55 -20.87 -3.26
CA ASP A 91 14.95 -21.40 -4.56
C ASP A 91 13.76 -21.29 -5.52
N GLU A 92 13.89 -20.43 -6.54
CA GLU A 92 12.87 -20.19 -7.56
C GLU A 92 13.18 -20.89 -8.88
N THR A 93 14.20 -21.78 -8.90
CA THR A 93 14.54 -22.57 -10.08
C THR A 93 13.38 -23.49 -10.49
N PRO A 94 13.27 -23.88 -11.77
CA PRO A 94 12.19 -24.76 -12.23
C PRO A 94 12.13 -26.11 -11.49
N ASN A 95 13.28 -26.60 -11.02
CA ASN A 95 13.40 -27.89 -10.34
C ASN A 95 13.02 -27.84 -8.85
N SER A 96 12.81 -26.64 -8.30
CA SER A 96 12.41 -26.47 -6.91
C SER A 96 10.96 -26.92 -6.70
N LYS A 97 10.75 -27.74 -5.64
CA LYS A 97 9.41 -28.14 -5.20
C LYS A 97 8.57 -26.94 -4.74
N ASN A 98 9.20 -25.91 -4.17
CA ASN A 98 8.54 -24.69 -3.75
C ASN A 98 9.30 -23.46 -4.24
N ARG A 99 8.79 -22.86 -5.32
CA ARG A 99 9.37 -21.67 -5.97
C ARG A 99 8.99 -20.35 -5.30
N GLY A 100 8.45 -20.36 -4.09
CA GLY A 100 8.01 -19.17 -3.36
C GLY A 100 6.59 -18.73 -3.66
N ASN A 101 6.02 -17.94 -2.76
CA ASN A 101 4.58 -17.65 -2.76
C ASN A 101 4.12 -16.90 -4.01
N PHE A 102 4.92 -15.97 -4.54
CA PHE A 102 4.58 -15.22 -5.75
C PHE A 102 4.37 -16.14 -6.96
N LEU A 103 5.33 -17.04 -7.23
CA LEU A 103 5.22 -17.96 -8.36
C LEU A 103 4.14 -19.02 -8.15
N GLN A 104 3.91 -19.47 -6.91
CA GLN A 104 2.84 -20.43 -6.62
C GLN A 104 1.45 -19.80 -6.73
N LEU A 105 1.28 -18.55 -6.30
CA LEU A 105 0.01 -17.85 -6.44
C LEU A 105 -0.28 -17.50 -7.91
N LEU A 106 0.73 -17.13 -8.70
CA LEU A 106 0.56 -17.00 -10.15
C LEU A 106 0.17 -18.32 -10.82
N LYS A 107 0.76 -19.45 -10.43
CA LYS A 107 0.35 -20.79 -10.90
C LYS A 107 -1.09 -21.10 -10.55
N LEU A 108 -1.53 -20.74 -9.34
CA LEU A 108 -2.92 -20.89 -8.92
C LEU A 108 -3.85 -20.03 -9.78
N LEU A 109 -3.53 -18.75 -9.99
CA LEU A 109 -4.33 -17.87 -10.86
C LEU A 109 -4.43 -18.40 -12.28
N ALA A 110 -3.33 -18.92 -12.83
CA ALA A 110 -3.32 -19.58 -14.13
C ALA A 110 -4.22 -20.84 -14.16
N SER A 111 -4.30 -21.64 -13.10
CA SER A 111 -5.16 -22.84 -13.10
C SER A 111 -6.66 -22.53 -13.12
N TYR A 112 -7.07 -21.32 -12.74
CA TYR A 112 -8.48 -20.89 -12.77
C TYR A 112 -8.84 -20.03 -13.99
N ASN A 113 -7.86 -19.61 -14.80
CA ASN A 113 -8.09 -18.72 -15.92
C ASN A 113 -7.18 -19.07 -17.10
N ASP A 114 -7.77 -19.66 -18.14
CA ASP A 114 -7.07 -20.09 -19.36
C ASP A 114 -6.38 -18.93 -20.09
N GLU A 115 -6.95 -17.72 -20.05
CA GLU A 115 -6.31 -16.54 -20.64
C GLU A 115 -5.01 -16.19 -19.90
N VAL A 116 -5.03 -16.26 -18.57
CA VAL A 116 -3.85 -16.06 -17.72
C VAL A 116 -2.84 -17.21 -17.90
N ALA A 117 -3.30 -18.46 -17.99
CA ALA A 117 -2.45 -19.63 -18.24
C ALA A 117 -1.70 -19.56 -19.57
N ASN A 118 -2.39 -19.10 -20.61
CA ASN A 118 -1.81 -18.95 -21.95
C ASN A 118 -0.78 -17.84 -22.03
N VAL A 119 -0.78 -16.90 -21.08
CA VAL A 119 0.14 -15.77 -21.07
C VAL A 119 1.15 -15.79 -19.93
N THR A 120 1.10 -16.69 -18.95
CA THR A 120 2.03 -16.67 -17.80
C THR A 120 2.98 -17.87 -17.78
N LEU A 121 4.03 -17.78 -16.93
CA LEU A 121 4.96 -18.88 -16.63
C LEU A 121 5.79 -19.40 -17.82
N GLU A 122 5.59 -20.67 -18.19
CA GLU A 122 6.44 -21.42 -19.14
C GLU A 122 6.07 -21.14 -20.61
N ASN A 123 4.87 -20.60 -20.85
CA ASN A 123 4.35 -20.29 -22.19
C ASN A 123 4.84 -18.93 -22.75
N VAL A 124 5.88 -18.33 -22.14
CA VAL A 124 6.24 -16.91 -22.32
C VAL A 124 7.68 -16.72 -22.80
N PRO A 125 7.93 -15.82 -23.78
CA PRO A 125 9.28 -15.39 -24.14
C PRO A 125 10.02 -14.82 -22.92
N TYR A 126 11.30 -15.19 -22.75
CA TYR A 126 12.10 -14.89 -21.55
C TYR A 126 12.03 -13.42 -21.10
N ASN A 127 11.94 -12.48 -22.03
CA ASN A 127 11.99 -11.04 -21.78
C ASN A 127 10.68 -10.41 -21.27
N SER A 128 9.58 -11.17 -21.13
CA SER A 128 8.23 -10.60 -20.84
C SER A 128 7.51 -11.27 -19.66
N LYS A 129 8.25 -11.94 -18.77
CA LYS A 129 7.66 -12.74 -17.68
C LYS A 129 7.09 -11.91 -16.52
N TYR A 130 7.54 -10.67 -16.32
CA TYR A 130 7.13 -9.79 -15.21
C TYR A 130 7.13 -10.44 -13.81
N THR A 131 7.99 -11.45 -13.61
CA THR A 131 8.05 -12.24 -12.37
C THR A 131 9.31 -12.03 -11.54
N SER A 132 10.26 -11.22 -12.02
CA SER A 132 11.54 -11.03 -11.32
C SER A 132 11.36 -10.26 -10.00
N GLY A 133 12.28 -10.45 -9.07
CA GLY A 133 12.26 -9.74 -7.79
C GLY A 133 12.31 -8.21 -7.95
N ASP A 134 13.01 -7.71 -8.97
CA ASP A 134 13.06 -6.27 -9.24
C ASP A 134 11.73 -5.73 -9.76
N ILE A 135 11.04 -6.49 -10.62
CA ILE A 135 9.70 -6.12 -11.09
C ILE A 135 8.69 -6.16 -9.94
N GLN A 136 8.76 -7.15 -9.06
CA GLN A 136 7.93 -7.20 -7.85
C GLN A 136 8.15 -5.96 -6.96
N LYS A 137 9.40 -5.53 -6.76
CA LYS A 137 9.75 -4.31 -6.01
C LYS A 137 9.24 -3.04 -6.71
N GLU A 138 9.37 -2.96 -8.03
CA GLU A 138 8.86 -1.84 -8.82
C GLU A 138 7.35 -1.72 -8.70
N ILE A 139 6.61 -2.81 -8.90
CA ILE A 139 5.15 -2.87 -8.74
C ILE A 139 4.76 -2.38 -7.35
N LEU A 140 5.38 -2.92 -6.30
CA LEU A 140 5.07 -2.54 -4.93
C LEU A 140 5.38 -1.06 -4.66
N SER A 141 6.49 -0.55 -5.19
CA SER A 141 6.88 0.86 -5.07
C SER A 141 5.85 1.79 -5.71
N ILE A 142 5.32 1.43 -6.88
CA ILE A 142 4.25 2.19 -7.55
C ILE A 142 3.00 2.23 -6.67
N ILE A 143 2.56 1.07 -6.16
CA ILE A 143 1.37 0.99 -5.29
C ILE A 143 1.58 1.85 -4.03
N ALA A 144 2.72 1.70 -3.36
CA ALA A 144 3.06 2.47 -2.16
C ALA A 144 3.09 3.98 -2.45
N ASN A 145 3.69 4.41 -3.57
CA ASN A 145 3.73 5.82 -3.95
C ASN A 145 2.34 6.37 -4.29
N LYS A 146 1.46 5.57 -4.90
CA LYS A 146 0.06 5.97 -5.11
C LYS A 146 -0.68 6.13 -3.78
N VAL A 147 -0.45 5.28 -2.78
CA VAL A 147 -0.97 5.46 -1.42
C VAL A 147 -0.47 6.78 -0.83
N ARG A 148 0.84 7.06 -0.89
CA ARG A 148 1.42 8.30 -0.35
C ARG A 148 0.89 9.55 -1.06
N LYS A 149 0.71 9.50 -2.38
CA LYS A 149 0.06 10.55 -3.17
C LYS A 149 -1.40 10.76 -2.72
N HIS A 150 -2.13 9.69 -2.43
CA HIS A 150 -3.48 9.79 -1.88
C HIS A 150 -3.49 10.46 -0.51
N ILE A 151 -2.64 10.05 0.43
CA ILE A 151 -2.50 10.69 1.75
C ILE A 151 -2.18 12.19 1.58
N ARG A 152 -1.25 12.53 0.67
CA ARG A 152 -0.93 13.93 0.36
C ARG A 152 -2.15 14.71 -0.12
N SER A 153 -3.00 14.09 -0.95
CA SER A 153 -4.24 14.70 -1.43
C SER A 153 -5.31 14.83 -0.35
N GLU A 154 -5.42 13.86 0.58
CA GLU A 154 -6.33 13.92 1.73
C GLU A 154 -5.95 15.09 2.66
N VAL A 155 -4.65 15.30 2.91
CA VAL A 155 -4.17 16.44 3.71
C VAL A 155 -4.46 17.78 3.02
N GLY A 156 -4.25 17.85 1.69
CA GLY A 156 -4.44 19.08 0.92
C GLY A 156 -3.61 20.25 1.49
N ASP A 157 -4.22 21.42 1.64
CA ASP A 157 -3.58 22.61 2.20
C ASP A 157 -3.79 22.78 3.72
N SER A 158 -4.34 21.75 4.36
CA SER A 158 -4.68 21.74 5.79
C SER A 158 -3.43 21.70 6.66
N TYR A 159 -3.58 22.21 7.88
CA TYR A 159 -2.56 22.01 8.92
C TYR A 159 -2.59 20.56 9.40
N PHE A 160 -1.41 20.02 9.67
CA PHE A 160 -1.26 18.64 10.12
C PHE A 160 -0.28 18.55 11.30
N CYS A 161 -0.37 17.46 12.03
CA CYS A 161 0.59 17.07 13.04
C CYS A 161 1.46 15.95 12.50
N VAL A 162 2.75 15.99 12.83
CA VAL A 162 3.67 14.88 12.61
C VAL A 162 3.89 14.09 13.90
N MET A 163 3.74 12.78 13.83
CA MET A 163 4.08 11.88 14.92
C MET A 163 5.27 11.03 14.50
N VAL A 164 6.31 11.02 15.33
CA VAL A 164 7.54 10.26 15.06
C VAL A 164 7.88 9.44 16.28
N ASP A 165 8.34 8.23 15.99
CA ASP A 165 8.82 7.30 16.99
C ASP A 165 9.96 6.48 16.36
N GLU A 166 10.83 5.94 17.20
CA GLU A 166 11.96 5.11 16.79
C GLU A 166 11.86 3.70 17.36
N SER A 167 12.25 2.71 16.55
CA SER A 167 12.39 1.34 17.02
C SER A 167 13.47 0.59 16.25
N ARG A 168 14.00 -0.45 16.87
CA ARG A 168 14.97 -1.35 16.23
C ARG A 168 14.25 -2.45 15.48
N ASP A 169 14.69 -2.70 14.25
CA ASP A 169 14.28 -3.90 13.51
C ASP A 169 15.08 -5.15 13.92
N GLU A 170 14.71 -6.31 13.36
CA GLU A 170 15.41 -7.59 13.61
C GLU A 170 16.86 -7.63 13.09
N SER A 171 17.27 -6.66 12.26
CA SER A 171 18.67 -6.46 11.85
C SER A 171 19.44 -5.56 12.82
N LYS A 172 18.80 -5.10 13.92
CA LYS A 172 19.33 -4.13 14.87
C LYS A 172 19.59 -2.75 14.24
N LYS A 173 18.91 -2.43 13.14
CA LYS A 173 18.93 -1.09 12.56
C LYS A 173 17.87 -0.23 13.23
N GLU A 174 18.21 1.02 13.51
CA GLU A 174 17.24 2.02 13.95
C GLU A 174 16.33 2.41 12.78
N GLN A 175 15.02 2.41 13.03
CA GLN A 175 13.98 2.75 12.07
C GLN A 175 13.09 3.83 12.69
N MET A 176 12.78 4.85 11.91
CA MET A 176 11.95 5.98 12.30
C MET A 176 10.62 5.89 11.54
N ALA A 177 9.52 5.76 12.28
CA ALA A 177 8.17 5.78 11.69
C ALA A 177 7.66 7.21 11.61
N ILE A 178 7.10 7.59 10.46
CA ILE A 178 6.47 8.91 10.26
C ILE A 178 4.97 8.69 10.06
N VAL A 179 4.16 9.25 10.96
CA VAL A 179 2.70 9.22 10.88
C VAL A 179 2.19 10.65 10.87
N LEU A 180 1.21 10.93 10.01
CA LEU A 180 0.55 12.22 9.93
C LEU A 180 -0.82 12.12 10.59
N ARG A 181 -1.18 13.14 11.38
CA ARG A 181 -2.53 13.31 11.92
C ARG A 181 -3.10 14.63 11.42
N PHE A 182 -4.33 14.61 10.91
CA PHE A 182 -5.01 15.79 10.37
C PHE A 182 -6.53 15.59 10.41
N VAL A 183 -7.27 16.65 10.10
CA VAL A 183 -8.72 16.58 9.90
C VAL A 183 -9.01 16.71 8.41
N ASP A 184 -9.71 15.72 7.86
CA ASP A 184 -10.07 15.69 6.44
C ASP A 184 -11.17 16.71 6.07
N ALA A 185 -11.57 16.73 4.79
CA ALA A 185 -12.59 17.65 4.29
C ALA A 185 -13.95 17.44 4.99
N GLU A 186 -14.23 16.21 5.40
CA GLU A 186 -15.44 15.75 6.07
C GLU A 186 -15.46 16.08 7.57
N GLY A 187 -14.36 16.59 8.12
CA GLY A 187 -14.27 16.94 9.55
C GLY A 187 -13.90 15.74 10.45
N ILE A 188 -13.39 14.66 9.87
CA ILE A 188 -13.00 13.44 10.57
C ILE A 188 -11.49 13.45 10.80
N ILE A 189 -11.08 13.02 12.00
CA ILE A 189 -9.66 12.84 12.31
C ILE A 189 -9.12 11.64 11.54
N GLN A 190 -8.08 11.88 10.76
CA GLN A 190 -7.31 10.84 10.07
C GLN A 190 -5.92 10.74 10.69
N GLU A 191 -5.46 9.50 10.89
CA GLU A 191 -4.06 9.18 11.17
C GLU A 191 -3.55 8.27 10.05
N ARG A 192 -2.53 8.73 9.32
CA ARG A 192 -1.98 8.04 8.15
C ARG A 192 -0.51 7.74 8.33
N PHE A 193 -0.13 6.48 8.18
CA PHE A 193 1.26 6.02 8.14
C PHE A 193 1.89 6.42 6.81
N LEU A 194 2.84 7.36 6.86
CA LEU A 194 3.46 7.91 5.66
C LEU A 194 4.66 7.08 5.21
N ASP A 195 5.58 6.81 6.13
CA ASP A 195 6.81 6.08 5.79
C ASP A 195 7.54 5.46 6.97
N LEU A 196 8.44 4.53 6.65
CA LEU A 196 9.45 4.00 7.57
C LEU A 196 10.85 4.32 7.03
N VAL A 197 11.62 5.08 7.78
CA VAL A 197 12.95 5.54 7.35
C VAL A 197 14.03 4.92 8.20
N HIS A 198 15.01 4.29 7.57
CA HIS A 198 16.21 3.87 8.27
C HIS A 198 17.04 5.09 8.68
N VAL A 199 17.36 5.19 9.97
CA VAL A 199 18.22 6.24 10.50
C VAL A 199 19.50 5.63 11.06
N ARG A 200 20.62 6.33 10.88
CA ARG A 200 21.94 5.86 11.34
C ARG A 200 22.14 5.98 12.85
N ASP A 201 21.43 6.92 13.47
CA ASP A 201 21.51 7.27 14.88
C ASP A 201 20.17 7.92 15.32
N THR A 202 19.95 7.99 16.63
CA THR A 202 18.74 8.57 17.24
C THR A 202 18.97 10.02 17.67
N LEU A 203 19.95 10.72 17.09
CA LEU A 203 20.19 12.13 17.40
C LEU A 203 19.08 12.99 16.80
N SER A 204 18.60 13.97 17.57
CA SER A 204 17.51 14.88 17.20
C SER A 204 17.69 15.53 15.83
N LEU A 205 18.93 15.91 15.48
CA LEU A 205 19.24 16.53 14.19
C LEU A 205 19.10 15.54 13.03
N THR A 206 19.56 14.30 13.21
CA THR A 206 19.42 13.23 12.23
C THR A 206 17.94 12.92 12.00
N LEU A 207 17.17 12.78 13.07
CA LEU A 207 15.73 12.54 13.02
C LEU A 207 15.00 13.66 12.28
N LYS A 208 15.25 14.94 12.66
CA LYS A 208 14.67 16.10 11.97
C LYS A 208 15.00 16.10 10.48
N THR A 209 16.27 15.89 10.13
CA THR A 209 16.74 15.95 8.73
C THR A 209 16.06 14.89 7.87
N ASN A 210 15.97 13.65 8.37
CA ASN A 210 15.30 12.56 7.67
C ASN A 210 13.79 12.83 7.55
N MET A 211 13.15 13.28 8.64
CA MET A 211 11.73 13.63 8.64
C MET A 211 11.43 14.74 7.63
N TRP A 212 12.20 15.83 7.63
CA TRP A 212 12.06 16.93 6.66
C TRP A 212 12.24 16.45 5.23
N THR A 213 13.27 15.63 4.99
CA THR A 213 13.57 15.09 3.65
C THR A 213 12.39 14.29 3.11
N GLN A 214 11.78 13.42 3.94
CA GLN A 214 10.61 12.64 3.52
C GLN A 214 9.37 13.51 3.29
N LEU A 215 9.07 14.43 4.22
CA LEU A 215 7.93 15.33 4.08
C LEU A 215 8.03 16.16 2.78
N LEU A 216 9.21 16.73 2.50
CA LEU A 216 9.45 17.49 1.28
C LEU A 216 9.43 16.61 0.02
N HIS A 217 9.98 15.39 0.10
CA HIS A 217 9.95 14.44 -1.01
C HIS A 217 8.52 14.11 -1.46
N TYR A 218 7.61 13.92 -0.50
CA TYR A 218 6.18 13.70 -0.75
C TYR A 218 5.36 15.01 -0.84
N GLN A 219 6.04 16.15 -1.02
CA GLN A 219 5.44 17.46 -1.30
C GLN A 219 4.57 18.04 -0.17
N PHE A 220 4.80 17.64 1.07
CA PHE A 220 4.17 18.28 2.24
C PHE A 220 4.83 19.63 2.53
N ASP A 221 3.99 20.62 2.81
CA ASP A 221 4.48 21.91 3.30
C ASP A 221 4.80 21.80 4.79
N VAL A 222 6.09 21.73 5.11
CA VAL A 222 6.57 21.65 6.50
C VAL A 222 6.16 22.85 7.36
N ILE A 223 5.85 24.01 6.76
CA ILE A 223 5.39 25.20 7.50
C ILE A 223 3.97 25.00 8.04
N LYS A 224 3.20 24.07 7.46
CA LYS A 224 1.84 23.70 7.90
C LYS A 224 1.82 22.72 9.07
N ILE A 225 2.98 22.37 9.62
CA ILE A 225 3.06 21.56 10.85
C ILE A 225 2.57 22.42 12.03
N CYS A 226 1.42 22.05 12.61
CA CYS A 226 0.85 22.70 13.79
C CYS A 226 0.94 21.84 15.06
N GLY A 227 1.41 20.61 14.94
CA GLY A 227 1.59 19.68 16.04
C GLY A 227 2.76 18.74 15.83
N GLN A 228 3.36 18.29 16.92
CA GLN A 228 4.39 17.28 16.92
C GLN A 228 4.21 16.33 18.09
N GLY A 229 4.16 15.02 17.83
CA GLY A 229 3.90 13.99 18.84
C GLY A 229 5.04 12.98 18.94
N TYR A 230 5.77 12.99 20.05
CA TYR A 230 6.92 12.10 20.28
C TYR A 230 6.91 11.47 21.68
N ASP A 231 7.83 10.53 21.90
CA ASP A 231 8.10 9.96 23.21
C ASP A 231 8.82 10.94 24.15
N GLY A 232 9.00 10.51 25.40
CA GLY A 232 9.63 11.30 26.44
C GLY A 232 11.16 11.22 26.46
N ALA A 233 11.82 10.68 25.44
CA ALA A 233 13.28 10.56 25.40
C ALA A 233 13.95 11.93 25.31
N SER A 234 15.19 12.05 25.81
CA SER A 234 15.92 13.32 25.81
C SER A 234 16.14 13.88 24.41
N ASN A 235 16.37 13.01 23.43
CA ASN A 235 16.56 13.39 22.03
C ASN A 235 15.25 13.85 21.38
N MET A 236 14.09 13.47 21.91
CA MET A 236 12.78 13.92 21.40
C MET A 236 12.31 15.18 22.13
N ARG A 237 12.20 15.13 23.46
CA ARG A 237 11.62 16.18 24.31
C ARG A 237 12.56 17.34 24.67
N GLY A 238 13.86 17.18 24.41
CA GLY A 238 14.88 18.11 24.92
C GLY A 238 14.59 19.56 24.54
N GLU A 239 14.59 20.46 25.52
CA GLU A 239 14.18 21.86 25.35
C GLU A 239 15.10 22.67 24.42
N TRP A 240 16.39 22.32 24.37
CA TRP A 240 17.41 23.07 23.63
C TRP A 240 17.84 22.36 22.35
N ASN A 241 18.03 21.04 22.43
CA ASN A 241 18.58 20.21 21.36
C ASN A 241 17.73 18.98 21.05
N GLY A 242 16.54 18.85 21.64
CA GLY A 242 15.60 17.79 21.30
C GLY A 242 14.93 18.04 19.96
N LEU A 243 14.33 17.00 19.38
CA LEU A 243 13.60 17.09 18.11
C LEU A 243 12.53 18.18 18.21
N GLN A 244 11.81 18.22 19.34
CA GLN A 244 10.82 19.26 19.65
C GLN A 244 11.36 20.68 19.43
N ALA A 245 12.51 20.98 20.03
CA ALA A 245 13.10 22.31 19.99
C ALA A 245 13.56 22.67 18.57
N LEU A 246 14.12 21.70 17.85
CA LEU A 246 14.56 21.89 16.48
C LEU A 246 13.39 22.13 15.52
N VAL A 247 12.26 21.45 15.72
CA VAL A 247 11.04 21.67 14.94
C VAL A 247 10.42 23.03 15.28
N LEU A 248 10.34 23.40 16.57
CA LEU A 248 9.81 24.71 17.00
C LEU A 248 10.59 25.89 16.44
N LYS A 249 11.91 25.74 16.25
CA LYS A 249 12.75 26.77 15.65
C LYS A 249 12.31 27.15 14.23
N ASP A 250 11.85 26.16 13.45
CA ASP A 250 11.41 26.38 12.06
C ASP A 250 9.90 26.61 11.98
N CYS A 251 9.14 25.98 12.87
CA CYS A 251 7.68 26.04 12.95
C CYS A 251 7.24 26.45 14.36
N PRO A 252 7.17 27.76 14.67
CA PRO A 252 6.90 28.26 16.03
C PRO A 252 5.56 27.81 16.62
N TYR A 253 4.60 27.42 15.76
CA TYR A 253 3.26 26.96 16.14
C TYR A 253 3.12 25.44 16.16
N ALA A 254 4.20 24.68 15.99
CA ALA A 254 4.19 23.22 16.06
C ALA A 254 4.15 22.74 17.52
N TYR A 255 2.95 22.69 18.11
CA TYR A 255 2.79 22.33 19.52
C TYR A 255 3.25 20.91 19.80
N TYR A 256 4.13 20.76 20.79
CA TYR A 256 4.59 19.45 21.22
C TYR A 256 3.62 18.78 22.18
N VAL A 257 3.28 17.55 21.85
CA VAL A 257 2.53 16.65 22.71
C VAL A 257 3.38 15.43 23.04
N HIS A 258 3.80 15.35 24.28
CA HIS A 258 4.39 14.13 24.82
C HIS A 258 3.28 13.07 24.98
N CYS A 259 3.48 11.91 24.35
CA CYS A 259 2.53 10.79 24.33
C CYS A 259 1.89 10.54 25.72
N PHE A 260 0.57 10.72 25.81
CA PHE A 260 -0.16 10.57 27.09
C PHE A 260 -0.12 9.13 27.60
N ALA A 261 -0.12 8.12 26.70
CA ALA A 261 0.00 6.72 27.08
C ALA A 261 1.35 6.44 27.77
N HIS A 262 2.44 6.98 27.21
CA HIS A 262 3.77 6.87 27.82
C HIS A 262 3.84 7.60 29.18
N LYS A 263 3.27 8.81 29.28
CA LYS A 263 3.15 9.53 30.56
C LYS A 263 2.39 8.74 31.61
N LEU A 264 1.25 8.16 31.25
CA LEU A 264 0.42 7.37 32.16
C LEU A 264 1.19 6.12 32.62
N GLN A 265 1.84 5.42 31.69
CA GLN A 265 2.69 4.27 32.01
C GLN A 265 3.80 4.66 32.99
N LEU A 266 4.51 5.77 32.76
CA LEU A 266 5.55 6.26 33.67
C LEU A 266 4.99 6.59 35.05
N ALA A 267 3.82 7.24 35.13
CA ALA A 267 3.17 7.57 36.39
C ALA A 267 2.75 6.30 37.16
N LEU A 268 2.16 5.31 36.48
CA LEU A 268 1.80 4.03 37.07
C LEU A 268 3.01 3.25 37.56
N VAL A 269 4.09 3.21 36.77
CA VAL A 269 5.36 2.56 37.16
C VAL A 269 5.99 3.26 38.36
N ALA A 270 5.98 4.60 38.41
CA ALA A 270 6.47 5.35 39.55
C ALA A 270 5.62 5.09 40.81
N ALA A 271 4.30 5.23 40.72
CA ALA A 271 3.39 4.99 41.85
C ALA A 271 3.46 3.56 42.39
N SER A 272 3.58 2.56 41.50
CA SER A 272 3.71 1.15 41.89
C SER A 272 5.03 0.83 42.59
N ARG A 273 6.11 1.59 42.32
CA ARG A 273 7.40 1.47 43.02
C ARG A 273 7.37 2.03 44.43
N GLU A 274 6.61 3.11 44.65
CA GLU A 274 6.45 3.72 45.98
C GLU A 274 5.64 2.82 46.93
N ILE A 275 4.77 1.97 46.39
CA ILE A 275 3.97 1.02 47.18
C ILE A 275 4.72 -0.31 47.27
N ILE A 276 5.48 -0.52 48.36
CA ILE A 276 6.37 -1.68 48.57
C ILE A 276 5.71 -3.03 48.21
N PRO A 277 4.48 -3.36 48.68
CA PRO A 277 3.85 -4.64 48.33
C PRO A 277 3.60 -4.82 46.82
N ILE A 278 3.21 -3.74 46.13
CA ILE A 278 2.94 -3.76 44.69
C ILE A 278 4.25 -3.89 43.92
N HIS A 279 5.29 -3.18 44.33
CA HIS A 279 6.62 -3.30 43.73
C HIS A 279 7.19 -4.72 43.87
N GLN A 280 7.06 -5.31 45.05
CA GLN A 280 7.48 -6.70 45.32
C GLN A 280 6.69 -7.69 44.45
N PHE A 281 5.37 -7.52 44.35
CA PHE A 281 4.53 -8.34 43.48
C PHE A 281 5.00 -8.33 42.03
N PHE A 282 5.18 -7.14 41.43
CA PHE A 282 5.63 -7.05 40.04
C PHE A 282 7.06 -7.56 39.84
N THR A 283 7.94 -7.40 40.83
CA THR A 283 9.30 -7.95 40.79
C THR A 283 9.28 -9.48 40.78
N SER A 284 8.49 -10.09 41.67
CA SER A 284 8.29 -11.54 41.69
C SER A 284 7.64 -12.05 40.41
N LEU A 285 6.64 -11.34 39.88
CA LEU A 285 5.97 -11.69 38.63
C LEU A 285 6.95 -11.69 37.45
N ILE A 286 7.77 -10.65 37.31
CA ILE A 286 8.81 -10.58 36.25
C ILE A 286 9.81 -11.74 36.41
N PHE A 287 10.23 -12.05 37.63
CA PHE A 287 11.11 -13.19 37.89
C PHE A 287 10.48 -14.52 37.45
N ILE A 288 9.22 -14.77 37.82
CA ILE A 288 8.49 -15.97 37.42
C ILE A 288 8.37 -16.05 35.90
N ILE A 289 7.94 -14.97 35.24
CA ILE A 289 7.82 -14.90 33.77
C ILE A 289 9.18 -15.22 33.13
N ASN A 290 10.26 -14.60 33.60
CA ASN A 290 11.60 -14.86 33.06
C ASN A 290 12.02 -16.32 33.25
N VAL A 291 11.77 -16.93 34.41
CA VAL A 291 12.10 -18.33 34.69
C VAL A 291 11.29 -19.28 33.80
N VAL A 292 9.99 -19.04 33.64
CA VAL A 292 9.10 -19.87 32.82
C VAL A 292 9.42 -19.69 31.34
N CYS A 293 9.50 -18.46 30.83
CA CYS A 293 9.79 -18.17 29.43
C CYS A 293 11.22 -18.55 29.01
N ALA A 294 12.16 -18.68 29.94
CA ALA A 294 13.51 -19.17 29.65
C ALA A 294 13.57 -20.69 29.33
N SER A 295 12.48 -21.44 29.50
CA SER A 295 12.44 -22.89 29.18
C SER A 295 11.12 -23.28 28.56
N SER A 296 11.19 -23.82 27.34
CA SER A 296 10.03 -24.41 26.66
C SER A 296 9.35 -25.49 27.50
N LYS A 297 10.11 -26.33 28.23
CA LYS A 297 9.56 -27.38 29.11
C LYS A 297 8.70 -26.81 30.24
N ARG A 298 9.17 -25.76 30.91
CA ARG A 298 8.43 -25.12 32.01
C ARG A 298 7.19 -24.40 31.49
N HIS A 299 7.29 -23.81 30.29
CA HIS A 299 6.13 -23.21 29.63
C HIS A 299 5.08 -24.27 29.28
N ASP A 300 5.48 -25.41 28.72
CA ASP A 300 4.58 -26.51 28.38
C ASP A 300 3.93 -27.14 29.61
N GLU A 301 4.67 -27.33 30.69
CA GLU A 301 4.15 -27.82 31.98
C GLU A 301 3.12 -26.85 32.57
N LEU A 302 3.38 -25.53 32.52
CA LEU A 302 2.43 -24.51 32.96
C LEU A 302 1.16 -24.51 32.11
N GLN A 303 1.27 -24.63 30.78
CA GLN A 303 0.11 -24.72 29.89
C GLN A 303 -0.73 -25.97 30.17
N LYS A 304 -0.09 -27.13 30.44
CA LYS A 304 -0.80 -28.35 30.83
C LYS A 304 -1.54 -28.20 32.16
N ALA A 305 -0.86 -27.67 33.18
CA ALA A 305 -1.48 -27.40 34.48
C ALA A 305 -2.67 -26.43 34.34
N LYS A 306 -2.52 -25.39 33.52
CA LYS A 306 -3.58 -24.43 33.22
C LYS A 306 -4.75 -25.07 32.46
N ALA A 307 -4.49 -25.98 31.52
CA ALA A 307 -5.54 -26.71 30.82
C ALA A 307 -6.36 -27.58 31.79
N THR A 308 -5.70 -28.29 32.70
CA THR A 308 -6.37 -29.09 33.74
C THR A 308 -7.17 -28.23 34.73
N GLU A 309 -6.64 -27.07 35.12
CA GLU A 309 -7.34 -26.11 35.98
C GLU A 309 -8.57 -25.51 35.28
N ILE A 310 -8.45 -25.13 34.00
CA ILE A 310 -9.60 -24.64 33.21
C ILE A 310 -10.66 -25.73 33.06
N GLU A 311 -10.27 -26.97 32.81
CA GLU A 311 -11.19 -28.12 32.75
C GLU A 311 -11.92 -28.33 34.07
N HIS A 312 -11.19 -28.26 35.20
CA HIS A 312 -11.79 -28.36 36.52
C HIS A 312 -12.75 -27.20 36.86
N LEU A 313 -12.40 -25.97 36.49
CA LEU A 313 -13.26 -24.79 36.71
C LEU A 313 -14.50 -24.79 35.79
N LEU A 314 -14.40 -25.38 34.59
CA LEU A 314 -15.55 -25.64 33.71
C LEU A 314 -16.47 -26.71 34.30
N GLU A 315 -15.91 -27.78 34.89
CA GLU A 315 -16.69 -28.83 35.58
C GLU A 315 -17.42 -28.30 36.82
N LEU A 316 -16.81 -27.37 37.55
CA LEU A 316 -17.42 -26.70 38.70
C LEU A 316 -18.41 -25.59 38.30
N GLY A 317 -18.49 -25.23 37.01
CA GLY A 317 -19.35 -24.17 36.51
C GLY A 317 -18.93 -22.76 36.90
N GLU A 318 -17.70 -22.57 37.39
CA GLU A 318 -17.16 -21.25 37.77
C GLU A 318 -16.72 -20.42 36.57
N ILE A 319 -16.51 -21.06 35.41
CA ILE A 319 -16.17 -20.42 34.15
C ILE A 319 -17.05 -21.03 33.04
N GLU A 320 -17.62 -20.19 32.17
CA GLU A 320 -18.30 -20.66 30.94
C GLU A 320 -17.33 -20.67 29.75
N SER A 321 -17.53 -21.62 28.84
CA SER A 321 -16.83 -21.70 27.55
C SER A 321 -17.02 -20.40 26.75
N VAL A 322 -15.98 -19.57 26.69
CA VAL A 322 -16.01 -18.30 25.96
C VAL A 322 -15.85 -18.54 24.46
N SER A 323 -16.93 -18.97 23.81
CA SER A 323 -17.16 -18.75 22.37
C SER A 323 -18.19 -17.65 22.12
N ALA A 324 -18.77 -17.06 23.17
CA ALA A 324 -19.96 -16.20 23.09
C ALA A 324 -19.82 -14.79 23.71
N THR A 325 -18.63 -14.20 23.84
CA THR A 325 -18.48 -12.84 24.43
C THR A 325 -17.82 -11.82 23.50
N LYS A 326 -18.24 -11.75 22.24
CA LYS A 326 -18.07 -10.51 21.46
C LYS A 326 -19.16 -9.48 21.77
N GLU A 327 -20.34 -9.93 22.17
CA GLU A 327 -21.49 -9.06 22.47
C GLU A 327 -21.35 -8.40 23.85
N SER A 328 -20.93 -9.15 24.89
CA SER A 328 -20.78 -8.63 26.25
C SER A 328 -19.65 -7.59 26.42
N LEU A 329 -18.61 -7.65 25.58
CA LEU A 329 -17.52 -6.66 25.58
C LEU A 329 -17.92 -5.34 24.90
N ASN A 330 -18.87 -5.38 23.96
CA ASN A 330 -19.43 -4.17 23.35
C ASN A 330 -20.43 -3.48 24.28
N ASP A 331 -21.20 -4.25 25.06
CA ASP A 331 -22.18 -3.72 26.02
C ASP A 331 -21.54 -2.92 27.16
N PHE A 332 -20.35 -3.33 27.63
CA PHE A 332 -19.61 -2.61 28.66
C PHE A 332 -18.97 -1.30 28.14
N ARG A 333 -18.74 -1.19 26.83
CA ARG A 333 -18.14 0.01 26.20
C ARG A 333 -19.18 1.06 25.82
N ASN A 334 -20.43 0.65 25.59
CA ASN A 334 -21.47 1.52 25.04
C ASN A 334 -22.48 2.01 26.08
N ASN A 335 -22.68 1.32 27.20
CA ASN A 335 -23.70 1.72 28.17
C ASN A 335 -23.09 2.64 29.24
N GLY A 336 -22.95 3.91 28.90
CA GLY A 336 -22.40 4.89 29.82
C GLY A 336 -22.75 6.35 29.60
N TRP A 337 -23.56 6.76 28.62
CA TRP A 337 -23.88 8.19 28.41
C TRP A 337 -25.26 8.50 27.78
N ASP A 338 -26.12 7.49 27.55
CA ASP A 338 -27.32 7.68 26.71
C ASP A 338 -28.48 8.45 27.36
N SER A 339 -28.49 8.66 28.68
CA SER A 339 -29.56 9.39 29.36
C SER A 339 -29.37 10.91 29.44
N LEU A 340 -28.26 11.45 28.93
CA LEU A 340 -27.93 12.89 29.03
C LEU A 340 -28.21 13.71 27.76
N PHE A 341 -28.41 13.08 26.60
CA PHE A 341 -28.45 13.78 25.30
C PHE A 341 -29.85 13.96 24.67
N ALA A 342 -30.93 13.59 25.36
CA ALA A 342 -32.27 13.49 24.79
C ALA A 342 -33.06 14.82 24.61
N GLN A 343 -32.44 16.02 24.57
CA GLN A 343 -33.20 17.28 24.71
C GLN A 343 -32.98 18.46 23.72
N ASN A 344 -32.24 18.42 22.59
CA ASN A 344 -32.27 19.56 21.61
C ASN A 344 -32.19 19.18 20.10
N PRO A 345 -33.31 18.95 19.39
CA PRO A 345 -33.35 18.22 18.12
C PRO A 345 -32.68 18.85 16.87
N LYS A 346 -32.05 20.04 16.95
CA LYS A 346 -31.32 20.62 15.80
C LYS A 346 -29.90 21.10 16.11
N LEU A 347 -29.41 20.96 17.34
CA LEU A 347 -28.03 21.22 17.77
C LEU A 347 -27.63 20.50 19.11
N SER A 348 -28.48 19.64 19.72
CA SER A 348 -28.06 18.73 20.80
C SER A 348 -27.41 17.49 20.22
N GLY A 349 -26.39 17.00 20.91
CA GLY A 349 -25.77 15.71 20.61
C GLY A 349 -24.30 15.84 20.23
N VAL A 350 -23.76 17.06 20.18
CA VAL A 350 -22.32 17.27 20.10
C VAL A 350 -21.71 16.95 21.47
N SER A 351 -21.34 15.70 21.68
CA SER A 351 -20.71 15.22 22.91
C SER A 351 -19.20 15.53 22.93
N THR A 352 -18.60 15.69 21.74
CA THR A 352 -17.17 15.89 21.56
C THR A 352 -16.86 17.01 20.57
N ILE A 353 -15.62 17.52 20.63
CA ILE A 353 -15.10 18.50 19.66
C ILE A 353 -15.09 17.91 18.24
N ALA A 354 -14.95 16.60 18.09
CA ALA A 354 -15.02 15.92 16.79
C ALA A 354 -16.44 15.95 16.20
N ASP A 355 -17.46 15.69 17.02
CA ASP A 355 -18.86 15.78 16.60
C ASP A 355 -19.22 17.21 16.18
N LEU A 356 -18.62 18.22 16.83
CA LEU A 356 -18.80 19.62 16.47
C LEU A 356 -18.25 19.90 15.07
N CYS A 357 -17.03 19.42 14.80
CA CYS A 357 -16.39 19.59 13.49
C CYS A 357 -17.22 18.96 12.38
N LYS A 358 -17.65 17.71 12.58
CA LYS A 358 -18.49 16.99 11.64
C LYS A 358 -19.84 17.69 11.42
N GLY A 359 -20.49 18.11 12.49
CA GLY A 359 -21.76 18.85 12.42
C GLY A 359 -21.63 20.19 11.68
N LEU A 360 -20.52 20.91 11.83
CA LEU A 360 -20.26 22.16 11.07
C LEU A 360 -20.13 21.90 9.57
N VAL A 361 -19.53 20.78 9.17
CA VAL A 361 -19.42 20.36 7.77
C VAL A 361 -20.78 19.93 7.21
N GLU A 362 -21.48 19.02 7.88
CA GLU A 362 -22.78 18.48 7.44
C GLU A 362 -23.85 19.56 7.31
N THR A 363 -23.84 20.55 8.21
CA THR A 363 -24.79 21.67 8.17
C THR A 363 -24.38 22.80 7.23
N GLN A 364 -23.27 22.66 6.50
CA GLN A 364 -22.68 23.69 5.63
C GLN A 364 -22.39 25.03 6.34
N LYS A 365 -22.23 24.99 7.67
CA LYS A 365 -21.99 26.18 8.51
C LYS A 365 -20.51 26.53 8.68
N ARG A 366 -19.62 25.73 8.09
CA ARG A 366 -18.16 25.97 8.10
C ARG A 366 -17.77 27.36 7.58
N GLU A 367 -18.47 27.88 6.57
CA GLU A 367 -18.16 29.20 5.98
C GLU A 367 -18.65 30.33 6.90
N THR A 368 -19.82 30.14 7.50
CA THR A 368 -20.42 31.09 8.44
C THR A 368 -19.61 31.20 9.74
N TYR A 369 -19.09 30.09 10.26
CA TYR A 369 -18.29 30.02 11.49
C TYR A 369 -16.84 29.63 11.21
N TYR A 370 -16.22 30.22 10.20
CA TYR A 370 -14.88 29.85 9.74
C TYR A 370 -13.79 29.92 10.82
N LEU A 371 -13.88 30.87 11.77
CA LEU A 371 -12.93 30.95 12.89
C LEU A 371 -13.09 29.79 13.87
N LEU A 372 -14.34 29.40 14.16
CA LEU A 372 -14.64 28.28 15.05
C LEU A 372 -14.21 26.95 14.41
N ASP A 373 -14.56 26.73 13.14
CA ASP A 373 -14.14 25.55 12.37
C ASP A 373 -12.61 25.44 12.34
N ARG A 374 -11.91 26.56 12.11
CA ARG A 374 -10.44 26.59 12.11
C ARG A 374 -9.84 26.20 13.46
N VAL A 375 -10.35 26.74 14.57
CA VAL A 375 -9.85 26.42 15.92
C VAL A 375 -10.13 24.96 16.27
N VAL A 376 -11.33 24.47 15.98
CA VAL A 376 -11.73 23.08 16.22
C VAL A 376 -10.82 22.11 15.47
N ARG A 377 -10.56 22.37 14.18
CA ARG A 377 -9.66 21.55 13.37
C ARG A 377 -8.24 21.55 13.90
N LEU A 378 -7.70 22.71 14.29
CA LEU A 378 -6.37 22.80 14.88
C LEU A 378 -6.25 21.96 16.18
N ILE A 379 -7.27 21.98 17.03
CA ILE A 379 -7.28 21.18 18.27
C ILE A 379 -7.32 19.67 17.94
N LEU A 380 -8.18 19.25 17.02
CA LEU A 380 -8.34 17.84 16.65
C LEU A 380 -7.10 17.25 15.95
N THR A 381 -6.36 18.10 15.24
CA THR A 381 -5.08 17.76 14.60
C THR A 381 -3.99 17.42 15.62
N LEU A 382 -4.04 17.98 16.84
CA LEU A 382 -3.05 17.65 17.87
C LEU A 382 -3.21 16.19 18.34
N PRO A 383 -2.12 15.42 18.43
CA PRO A 383 -2.17 14.01 18.76
C PRO A 383 -2.30 13.83 20.26
N VAL A 384 -3.05 12.81 20.69
CA VAL A 384 -3.15 12.44 22.11
C VAL A 384 -2.16 11.30 22.44
N SER A 385 -1.84 10.45 21.47
CA SER A 385 -0.89 9.36 21.66
C SER A 385 -0.16 9.04 20.36
N THR A 386 0.92 8.29 20.46
CA THR A 386 1.66 7.74 19.32
C THR A 386 1.25 6.29 19.01
N ALA A 387 0.07 5.83 19.42
CA ALA A 387 -0.35 4.42 19.25
C ALA A 387 -0.30 3.94 17.78
N THR A 388 -0.49 4.83 16.80
CA THR A 388 -0.37 4.48 15.37
C THR A 388 1.07 4.23 14.93
N THR A 389 2.07 4.90 15.51
CA THR A 389 3.49 4.57 15.25
C THR A 389 3.82 3.19 15.83
N GLU A 390 3.34 2.89 17.04
CA GLU A 390 3.52 1.58 17.69
C GLU A 390 2.89 0.43 16.89
N ARG A 391 1.67 0.63 16.35
CA ARG A 391 1.04 -0.32 15.42
C ARG A 391 1.89 -0.51 14.16
N GLY A 392 2.49 0.55 13.63
CA GLY A 392 3.43 0.49 12.52
C GLY A 392 4.64 -0.40 12.82
N PHE A 393 5.23 -0.29 14.01
CA PHE A 393 6.31 -1.17 14.45
C PHE A 393 5.88 -2.62 14.71
N SER A 394 4.66 -2.83 15.17
CA SER A 394 4.09 -4.18 15.24
C SER A 394 4.01 -4.81 13.85
N ALA A 395 3.54 -4.07 12.84
CA ALA A 395 3.54 -4.52 11.46
C ALA A 395 4.97 -4.76 10.93
N MET A 396 5.92 -3.90 11.30
CA MET A 396 7.33 -4.08 10.96
C MET A 396 7.87 -5.44 11.41
N LYS A 397 7.54 -5.89 12.63
CA LYS A 397 7.95 -7.21 13.16
C LYS A 397 7.38 -8.38 12.35
N ILE A 398 6.21 -8.21 11.74
CA ILE A 398 5.61 -9.22 10.86
C ILE A 398 6.41 -9.31 9.54
N PHE A 399 6.76 -8.15 8.95
CA PHE A 399 7.48 -8.11 7.67
C PHE A 399 8.98 -8.37 7.79
N LYS A 400 9.64 -7.87 8.84
CA LYS A 400 11.07 -8.03 9.05
C LYS A 400 11.27 -8.92 10.26
N ASN A 401 11.13 -10.21 10.03
CA ASN A 401 11.41 -11.26 11.00
C ASN A 401 12.79 -11.91 10.73
N ARG A 402 13.21 -12.80 11.63
CA ARG A 402 14.49 -13.54 11.53
C ARG A 402 14.73 -14.19 10.16
N ILE A 403 13.70 -14.73 9.51
CA ILE A 403 13.81 -15.42 8.22
C ILE A 403 13.92 -14.41 7.05
N ARG A 404 13.34 -13.23 7.22
CA ARG A 404 13.27 -12.15 6.21
C ARG A 404 14.23 -10.99 6.48
N ASN A 405 15.28 -11.22 7.25
CA ASN A 405 16.14 -10.15 7.76
C ASN A 405 17.00 -9.47 6.68
N LYS A 406 17.14 -10.07 5.48
CA LYS A 406 17.89 -9.52 4.33
C LYS A 406 17.06 -8.56 3.46
N MET A 407 15.86 -8.19 3.90
CA MET A 407 15.01 -7.23 3.21
C MET A 407 15.65 -5.83 3.18
N SER A 408 15.65 -5.18 2.02
CA SER A 408 16.10 -3.79 1.89
C SER A 408 15.13 -2.84 2.56
N ASP A 409 15.64 -1.70 3.04
CA ASP A 409 14.86 -0.75 3.85
C ASP A 409 13.71 -0.14 3.00
N ASP A 410 13.95 0.24 1.75
CA ASP A 410 12.89 0.71 0.83
C ASP A 410 11.79 -0.33 0.58
N PHE A 411 12.16 -1.61 0.50
CA PHE A 411 11.19 -2.68 0.26
C PHE A 411 10.35 -2.92 1.51
N LEU A 412 10.95 -2.81 2.70
CA LEU A 412 10.23 -2.86 3.97
C LEU A 412 9.25 -1.69 4.09
N ALA A 413 9.71 -0.46 3.84
CA ALA A 413 8.91 0.75 3.91
C ALA A 413 7.69 0.67 2.98
N ASN A 414 7.89 0.31 1.71
CA ASN A 414 6.79 0.16 0.75
C ASN A 414 5.80 -0.95 1.13
N ASN A 415 6.26 -2.06 1.69
CA ASN A 415 5.37 -3.10 2.19
C ASN A 415 4.51 -2.59 3.36
N LEU A 416 5.10 -1.84 4.29
CA LEU A 416 4.41 -1.31 5.46
C LEU A 416 3.36 -0.27 5.08
N VAL A 417 3.69 0.66 4.18
CA VAL A 417 2.71 1.64 3.69
C VAL A 417 1.50 0.94 3.09
N VAL A 418 1.70 -0.03 2.19
CA VAL A 418 0.60 -0.76 1.55
C VAL A 418 -0.17 -1.63 2.56
N TYR A 419 0.52 -2.23 3.54
CA TYR A 419 -0.10 -3.11 4.53
C TYR A 419 -0.87 -2.36 5.62
N ILE A 420 -0.41 -1.18 6.03
CA ILE A 420 -1.06 -0.37 7.07
C ILE A 420 -2.24 0.40 6.43
N GLU A 421 -2.00 1.02 5.29
CA GLU A 421 -2.99 1.82 4.56
C GLU A 421 -3.78 0.98 3.53
N ARG A 422 -4.22 -0.22 3.96
CA ARG A 422 -4.94 -1.15 3.08
C ARG A 422 -6.23 -0.58 2.52
N GLU A 423 -6.91 0.25 3.29
CA GLU A 423 -8.18 0.87 2.87
C GLU A 423 -7.97 1.75 1.64
N ILE A 424 -6.87 2.51 1.62
CA ILE A 424 -6.44 3.28 0.45
C ILE A 424 -5.93 2.35 -0.65
N ALA A 425 -5.03 1.42 -0.30
CA ALA A 425 -4.37 0.56 -1.28
C ALA A 425 -5.33 -0.39 -2.01
N LYS A 426 -6.47 -0.75 -1.41
CA LYS A 426 -7.52 -1.56 -2.04
C LYS A 426 -8.25 -0.82 -3.15
N ASN A 427 -8.34 0.51 -3.06
CA ASN A 427 -9.04 1.36 -4.02
C ASN A 427 -8.15 1.81 -5.18
N ILE A 428 -6.87 1.42 -5.19
CA ILE A 428 -5.94 1.72 -6.29
C ILE A 428 -6.30 0.88 -7.50
N ASP A 429 -6.65 1.55 -8.60
CA ASP A 429 -6.95 0.91 -9.86
C ASP A 429 -5.70 0.26 -10.49
N THR A 430 -5.79 -1.03 -10.81
CA THR A 430 -4.71 -1.81 -11.43
C THR A 430 -4.29 -1.23 -12.78
N LYS A 431 -5.20 -0.64 -13.56
CA LYS A 431 -4.83 -0.01 -14.84
C LYS A 431 -3.94 1.21 -14.62
N SER A 432 -4.24 2.04 -13.63
CA SER A 432 -3.36 3.15 -13.24
C SER A 432 -1.96 2.71 -12.80
N VAL A 433 -1.81 1.50 -12.26
CA VAL A 433 -0.49 0.91 -11.89
C VAL A 433 0.24 0.44 -13.14
N ILE A 434 -0.46 -0.18 -14.09
CA ILE A 434 0.09 -0.60 -15.38
C ILE A 434 0.61 0.61 -16.17
N ASP A 435 -0.16 1.70 -16.21
CA ASP A 435 0.20 2.91 -16.93
C ASP A 435 1.48 3.56 -16.34
N GLU A 436 1.58 3.67 -15.01
CA GLU A 436 2.79 4.20 -14.35
C GLU A 436 3.99 3.23 -14.50
N PHE A 437 3.75 1.92 -14.54
CA PHE A 437 4.78 0.91 -14.80
C PHE A 437 5.33 0.97 -16.24
N LYS A 438 4.49 1.35 -17.20
CA LYS A 438 4.87 1.54 -18.61
C LYS A 438 5.80 2.73 -18.79
N ASP A 439 5.51 3.84 -18.11
CA ASP A 439 6.32 5.05 -18.18
C ASP A 439 7.68 4.86 -17.50
N LEU A 440 7.74 3.99 -16.48
CA LEU A 440 8.99 3.57 -15.88
C LEU A 440 9.87 2.84 -16.89
N LYS A 441 11.10 3.36 -17.06
CA LYS A 441 12.17 2.78 -17.91
C LYS A 441 11.81 2.68 -19.40
N GLY A 442 10.85 3.47 -19.90
CA GLY A 442 10.56 3.58 -21.33
C GLY A 442 9.99 2.30 -21.97
N ARG A 443 9.19 1.53 -21.23
CA ARG A 443 8.58 0.26 -21.69
C ARG A 443 7.40 0.48 -22.64
N GLN A 444 7.35 1.63 -23.31
CA GLN A 444 6.19 2.08 -24.08
C GLN A 444 5.86 1.19 -25.28
N ALA A 445 6.86 0.50 -25.82
CA ALA A 445 6.72 -0.46 -26.92
C ALA A 445 6.23 -1.85 -26.44
N GLU A 446 6.23 -2.12 -25.13
CA GLU A 446 5.87 -3.43 -24.57
C GLU A 446 4.48 -3.47 -23.91
N LEU A 447 3.92 -2.31 -23.53
CA LEU A 447 2.73 -2.18 -22.66
C LEU A 447 1.76 -1.09 -23.08
#